data_AF-A0A958W5S5-F1
#
_entry.id   AF-A0A958W5S5-F1
#
_cell.length_a   1.000
_cell.length_b   1.000
_cell.length_c   1.000
_cell.angle_alpha   90.00
_cell.angle_beta   90.00
_cell.angle_gamma   90.00
#
_symmetry.space_group_name_H-M   'P 1'
#
loop_
_entity.id
_entity.type
_entity.pdbx_description
1 polymer ?
#
loop_
_entity_poly.entity_id
_entity_poly.type
_entity_poly.pdbx_seq_one_letter_code
_entity_poly.pdbx_strand_id
1 'polypeptide(L)'
;VVLYHLAAATGPEFEAFLERTIIVLDPCLNPDGHDRFAQWANSHRGRQLVSDPAHREHQETWPGGRTNHYWFDLNRDWLLLVHPESRGRVAAFQRWMPCVLTDHHEMGTDSTFFFQPGIPSRVNPLTPSRNIELTRALAEHHADALDGLGSLYFSEENFDDFYYGKGSTYPDIQGCI
;
A
#
# COMPACT_ATOMS: atom_id res chain seq x y z
N VAL A 1 -8.02 -5.30 -9.63
CA VAL A 1 -7.38 -5.46 -10.96
C VAL A 1 -6.18 -6.42 -10.91
N VAL A 2 -5.26 -6.32 -9.95
CA VAL A 2 -4.08 -7.22 -9.82
C VAL A 2 -4.46 -8.71 -9.76
N LEU A 3 -5.31 -9.12 -8.81
CA LEU A 3 -5.70 -10.54 -8.70
C LEU A 3 -6.31 -11.10 -9.99
N TYR A 4 -7.13 -10.31 -10.67
CA TYR A 4 -7.69 -10.70 -11.96
C TYR A 4 -6.61 -10.86 -13.02
N HIS A 5 -5.67 -9.92 -13.12
CA HIS A 5 -4.56 -10.01 -14.05
C HIS A 5 -3.69 -11.25 -13.77
N LEU A 6 -3.37 -11.51 -12.50
CA LEU A 6 -2.64 -12.71 -12.07
C LEU A 6 -3.34 -14.02 -12.45
N ALA A 7 -4.67 -14.06 -12.39
CA ALA A 7 -5.44 -15.27 -12.68
C ALA A 7 -5.76 -15.44 -14.18
N ALA A 8 -5.84 -14.36 -14.95
CA ALA A 8 -6.38 -14.37 -16.31
C ALA A 8 -5.35 -14.09 -17.41
N ALA A 9 -4.20 -13.49 -17.09
CA ALA A 9 -3.17 -13.24 -18.08
C ALA A 9 -2.52 -14.56 -18.53
N THR A 10 -2.28 -14.68 -19.83
CA THR A 10 -1.70 -15.86 -20.48
C THR A 10 -0.49 -15.47 -21.30
N GLY A 11 0.49 -16.36 -21.42
CA GLY A 11 1.67 -16.13 -22.24
C GLY A 11 2.93 -16.72 -21.61
N PRO A 12 3.89 -17.15 -22.43
CA PRO A 12 5.02 -17.97 -21.96
C PRO A 12 5.88 -17.26 -20.92
N GLU A 13 6.07 -15.94 -21.03
CA GLU A 13 6.82 -15.15 -20.05
C GLU A 13 6.09 -15.02 -18.71
N PHE A 14 4.78 -14.76 -18.76
CA PHE A 14 3.96 -14.58 -17.58
C PHE A 14 3.76 -15.89 -16.81
N GLU A 15 3.55 -16.99 -17.52
CA GLU A 15 3.46 -18.34 -16.96
C GLU A 15 4.80 -18.73 -16.30
N ALA A 16 5.92 -18.45 -16.98
CA ALA A 16 7.26 -18.66 -16.41
C ALA A 16 7.51 -17.83 -15.14
N PHE A 17 6.94 -16.61 -15.05
CA PHE A 17 7.00 -15.78 -13.85
C PHE A 17 6.22 -16.42 -12.69
N LEU A 18 4.97 -16.86 -12.93
CA LEU A 18 4.11 -17.49 -11.91
C LEU A 18 4.66 -18.84 -11.44
N GLU A 19 5.34 -19.61 -12.29
CA GLU A 19 6.01 -20.87 -11.90
C GLU A 19 7.15 -20.66 -10.91
N ARG A 20 7.76 -19.47 -10.89
CA ARG A 20 8.96 -19.15 -10.09
C ARG A 20 8.67 -18.24 -8.90
N THR A 21 7.42 -17.78 -8.76
CA THR A 21 7.06 -16.72 -7.83
C THR A 21 5.87 -17.13 -6.98
N ILE A 22 6.00 -16.96 -5.66
CA ILE A 22 4.87 -17.09 -4.74
C ILE A 22 4.35 -15.68 -4.46
N ILE A 23 3.06 -15.45 -4.69
CA ILE A 23 2.40 -14.18 -4.43
C ILE A 23 1.46 -14.37 -3.25
N VAL A 24 1.68 -13.60 -2.18
CA VAL A 24 0.78 -13.52 -1.02
C VAL A 24 0.01 -12.21 -1.14
N LEU A 25 -1.31 -12.30 -1.28
CA LEU A 25 -2.17 -11.14 -1.47
C LEU A 25 -3.16 -11.01 -0.31
N ASP A 26 -3.07 -9.91 0.44
CA ASP A 26 -4.09 -9.49 1.40
C ASP A 26 -5.00 -8.45 0.72
N PRO A 27 -6.27 -8.78 0.41
CA PRO A 27 -7.15 -7.88 -0.30
C PRO A 27 -7.73 -6.76 0.59
N CYS A 28 -7.65 -6.88 1.92
CA CYS A 28 -8.28 -5.93 2.83
C CYS A 28 -7.63 -5.92 4.22
N LEU A 29 -6.65 -5.03 4.41
CA LEU A 29 -5.97 -4.82 5.68
C LEU A 29 -6.86 -4.28 6.81
N ASN A 30 -7.93 -3.57 6.46
CA ASN A 30 -8.85 -2.92 7.39
C ASN A 30 -10.30 -3.25 7.02
N PRO A 31 -10.81 -4.47 7.31
CA PRO A 31 -12.16 -4.87 6.94
C PRO A 31 -13.24 -3.97 7.57
N ASP A 32 -13.08 -3.59 8.85
CA ASP A 32 -14.06 -2.73 9.52
C ASP A 32 -14.13 -1.32 8.92
N GLY A 33 -12.99 -0.75 8.55
CA GLY A 33 -12.92 0.54 7.89
C GLY A 33 -13.41 0.49 6.44
N HIS A 34 -13.09 -0.58 5.73
CA HIS A 34 -13.58 -0.83 4.38
C HIS A 34 -15.11 -0.92 4.35
N ASP A 35 -15.71 -1.71 5.25
CA ASP A 35 -17.17 -1.86 5.33
C ASP A 35 -17.85 -0.53 5.67
N ARG A 36 -17.25 0.27 6.56
CA ARG A 36 -17.75 1.61 6.91
C ARG A 36 -17.77 2.55 5.71
N PHE A 37 -16.66 2.60 4.96
CA PHE A 37 -16.56 3.38 3.73
C PHE A 37 -17.58 2.90 2.68
N ALA A 38 -17.67 1.59 2.48
CA ALA A 38 -18.59 1.01 1.52
C ALA A 38 -20.06 1.32 1.88
N GLN A 39 -20.42 1.21 3.16
CA GLN A 39 -21.76 1.59 3.63
C GLN A 39 -22.04 3.08 3.41
N TRP A 40 -21.06 3.94 3.68
CA TRP A 40 -21.19 5.37 3.43
C TRP A 40 -21.46 5.68 1.97
N ALA A 41 -20.57 5.22 1.08
CA ALA A 41 -20.66 5.47 -0.35
C ALA A 41 -21.99 4.92 -0.90
N ASN A 42 -22.35 3.68 -0.56
CA ASN A 42 -23.58 3.06 -1.05
C ASN A 42 -24.88 3.71 -0.52
N SER A 43 -24.85 4.32 0.68
CA SER A 43 -26.03 5.00 1.25
C SER A 43 -26.20 6.44 0.76
N HIS A 44 -25.12 7.10 0.32
CA HIS A 44 -25.13 8.48 -0.13
C HIS A 44 -24.98 8.66 -1.64
N ARG A 45 -24.67 7.58 -2.37
CA ARG A 45 -24.58 7.59 -3.83
C ARG A 45 -25.94 7.90 -4.45
N GLY A 46 -25.95 8.90 -5.32
CA GLY A 46 -27.12 9.26 -6.13
C GLY A 46 -27.33 8.28 -7.29
N ARG A 47 -28.57 8.23 -7.82
CA ARG A 47 -28.85 7.51 -9.08
C ARG A 47 -28.06 8.09 -10.26
N GLN A 48 -27.89 9.42 -10.26
CA GLN A 48 -26.98 10.11 -11.16
C GLN A 48 -25.65 10.30 -10.44
N LEU A 49 -24.57 9.93 -11.10
CA LEU A 49 -23.23 10.08 -10.54
C LEU A 49 -22.85 11.57 -10.50
N VAL A 50 -22.30 12.00 -9.38
CA VAL A 50 -21.88 13.39 -9.15
C VAL A 50 -20.37 13.41 -8.93
N SER A 51 -19.64 14.13 -9.77
CA SER A 51 -18.18 14.25 -9.69
C SER A 51 -17.71 15.41 -8.80
N ASP A 52 -18.62 16.26 -8.32
CA ASP A 52 -18.28 17.37 -7.42
C ASP A 52 -17.77 16.82 -6.08
N PRO A 53 -16.51 17.07 -5.67
CA PRO A 53 -15.96 16.59 -4.40
C PRO A 53 -16.70 17.09 -3.15
N ALA A 54 -17.49 18.17 -3.27
CA ALA A 54 -18.35 18.66 -2.20
C ALA A 54 -19.66 17.86 -2.06
N HIS A 55 -19.95 16.94 -2.99
CA HIS A 55 -21.12 16.08 -2.92
C HIS A 55 -21.05 15.16 -1.70
N ARG A 56 -22.22 14.88 -1.12
CA ARG A 56 -22.39 14.12 0.13
C ARG A 56 -21.70 12.75 0.12
N GLU A 57 -21.67 12.09 -1.04
CA GLU A 57 -21.00 10.79 -1.25
C GLU A 57 -19.50 10.85 -0.93
N HIS A 58 -18.83 11.95 -1.23
CA HIS A 58 -17.37 12.10 -1.12
C HIS A 58 -16.92 12.71 0.21
N GLN A 59 -17.85 13.02 1.11
CA GLN A 59 -17.62 13.77 2.35
C GLN A 59 -17.99 12.94 3.60
N GLU A 60 -17.25 11.85 3.85
CA GLU A 60 -17.43 10.98 5.03
C GLU A 60 -17.45 11.78 6.35
N THR A 61 -18.42 11.48 7.22
CA THR A 61 -18.38 11.99 8.61
C THR A 61 -17.37 11.21 9.44
N TRP A 62 -16.88 11.82 10.51
CA TRP A 62 -16.08 11.10 11.49
C TRP A 62 -16.96 10.15 12.35
N PRO A 63 -16.54 8.90 12.60
CA PRO A 63 -15.35 8.24 12.05
C PRO A 63 -15.56 7.76 10.60
N GLY A 64 -14.63 8.07 9.70
CA GLY A 64 -14.62 7.58 8.32
C GLY A 64 -13.95 6.22 8.17
N GLY A 65 -13.79 5.72 6.94
CA GLY A 65 -13.23 4.39 6.67
C GLY A 65 -11.74 4.19 6.95
N ARG A 66 -10.96 5.26 7.15
CA ARG A 66 -9.48 5.17 7.29
C ARG A 66 -9.02 4.27 8.43
N THR A 67 -9.69 4.31 9.58
CA THR A 67 -9.26 3.63 10.81
C THR A 67 -10.06 2.35 11.07
N ASN A 68 -9.53 1.46 11.91
CA ASN A 68 -10.20 0.20 12.25
C ASN A 68 -11.36 0.39 13.25
N HIS A 69 -11.90 -0.72 13.76
CA HIS A 69 -12.97 -0.72 14.78
C HIS A 69 -12.67 0.19 15.98
N TYR A 70 -11.42 0.22 16.43
CA TYR A 70 -10.96 1.00 17.58
C TYR A 70 -10.51 2.41 17.20
N TRP A 71 -10.80 2.84 15.98
CA TRP A 71 -10.39 4.11 15.39
C TRP A 71 -8.87 4.33 15.36
N PHE A 72 -8.10 3.23 15.29
CA PHE A 72 -6.65 3.27 15.17
C PHE A 72 -6.19 3.21 13.70
N ASP A 73 -5.08 3.88 13.40
CA ASP A 73 -4.41 3.81 12.09
C ASP A 73 -3.53 2.54 12.05
N LEU A 74 -4.01 1.50 11.37
CA LEU A 74 -3.31 0.21 11.27
C LEU A 74 -1.94 0.30 10.58
N ASN A 75 -1.64 1.40 9.88
CA ASN A 75 -0.31 1.69 9.35
C ASN A 75 0.60 2.40 10.37
N ARG A 76 0.30 2.27 11.67
CA ARG A 76 1.18 2.59 12.80
C ARG A 76 1.41 1.40 13.74
N ASP A 77 0.80 0.25 13.46
CA ASP A 77 0.76 -0.91 14.36
C ASP A 77 1.56 -2.13 13.85
N TRP A 78 2.39 -1.98 12.83
CA TRP A 78 3.20 -3.09 12.32
C TRP A 78 4.20 -3.64 13.35
N LEU A 79 4.73 -2.77 14.21
CA LEU A 79 5.69 -3.14 15.24
C LEU A 79 5.02 -3.56 16.55
N LEU A 80 3.99 -2.82 16.99
CA LEU A 80 3.39 -3.00 18.31
C LEU A 80 2.39 -4.16 18.36
N LEU A 81 1.77 -4.50 17.22
CA LEU A 81 0.84 -5.62 17.09
C LEU A 81 -0.30 -5.57 18.13
N VAL A 82 -0.78 -4.37 18.43
CA VAL A 82 -1.88 -4.17 19.38
C VAL A 82 -3.17 -4.75 18.81
N HIS A 83 -3.42 -4.54 17.51
CA HIS A 83 -4.67 -4.87 16.85
C HIS A 83 -4.66 -6.25 16.17
N PRO A 84 -5.80 -6.96 16.15
CA PRO A 84 -5.89 -8.30 15.58
C PRO A 84 -5.51 -8.36 14.10
N GLU A 85 -5.84 -7.33 13.32
CA GLU A 85 -5.50 -7.20 11.90
C GLU A 85 -3.97 -7.20 11.72
N SER A 86 -3.26 -6.39 12.52
CA SER A 86 -1.78 -6.35 12.51
C SER A 86 -1.15 -7.66 12.93
N ARG A 87 -1.69 -8.32 13.97
CA ARG A 87 -1.19 -9.64 14.42
C ARG A 87 -1.31 -10.69 13.32
N GLY A 88 -2.46 -10.73 12.64
CA GLY A 88 -2.70 -11.65 11.52
C GLY A 88 -1.75 -11.38 10.36
N ARG A 89 -1.66 -10.12 9.93
CA ARG A 89 -0.74 -9.67 8.87
C ARG A 89 0.71 -10.02 9.17
N VAL A 90 1.21 -9.68 10.36
CA VAL A 90 2.61 -9.95 10.70
C VAL A 90 2.88 -11.44 10.91
N ALA A 91 1.91 -12.22 11.39
CA ALA A 91 2.05 -13.68 11.41
C ALA A 91 2.16 -14.27 10.00
N ALA A 92 1.44 -13.72 9.01
CA ALA A 92 1.58 -14.12 7.61
C ALA A 92 2.92 -13.67 7.02
N PHE A 93 3.32 -12.42 7.26
CA PHE A 93 4.63 -11.88 6.85
C PHE A 93 5.78 -12.75 7.39
N GLN A 94 5.80 -13.03 8.69
CA GLN A 94 6.86 -13.82 9.33
C GLN A 94 6.84 -15.30 8.92
N ARG A 95 5.70 -15.82 8.45
CA ARG A 95 5.60 -17.18 7.90
C ARG A 95 6.24 -17.27 6.52
N TRP A 96 6.02 -16.27 5.68
CA TRP A 96 6.43 -16.29 4.27
C TRP A 96 7.79 -15.63 4.04
N MET A 97 8.17 -14.67 4.88
CA MET A 97 9.40 -13.87 4.78
C MET A 97 9.65 -13.39 3.34
N PRO A 98 8.75 -12.54 2.80
CA PRO A 98 8.81 -12.16 1.40
C PRO A 98 10.11 -11.41 1.07
N CYS A 99 10.58 -11.57 -0.16
CA CYS A 99 11.71 -10.78 -0.67
C CYS A 99 11.30 -9.35 -1.03
N VAL A 100 10.05 -9.18 -1.48
CA VAL A 100 9.47 -7.90 -1.90
C VAL A 100 8.09 -7.73 -1.26
N LEU A 101 7.81 -6.57 -0.68
CA LEU A 101 6.50 -6.21 -0.15
C LEU A 101 6.01 -4.90 -0.78
N THR A 102 4.77 -4.91 -1.28
CA THR A 102 4.12 -3.70 -1.75
C THR A 102 2.98 -3.31 -0.80
N ASP A 103 3.04 -2.10 -0.24
CA ASP A 103 2.00 -1.52 0.60
C ASP A 103 1.26 -0.44 -0.21
N HIS A 104 0.10 -0.81 -0.75
CA HIS A 104 -0.66 0.06 -1.66
C HIS A 104 -1.62 0.97 -0.89
N HIS A 105 -1.44 2.29 -1.06
CA HIS A 105 -2.30 3.33 -0.51
C HIS A 105 -2.95 4.13 -1.63
N GLU A 106 -4.13 4.67 -1.35
CA GLU A 106 -4.73 5.72 -2.17
C GLU A 106 -4.35 7.09 -1.57
N MET A 107 -4.07 8.06 -2.44
CA MET A 107 -3.83 9.45 -2.09
C MET A 107 -5.03 10.30 -2.48
N GLY A 108 -5.10 11.54 -1.98
CA GLY A 108 -6.19 12.44 -2.34
C GLY A 108 -6.27 12.67 -3.85
N THR A 109 -7.46 12.98 -4.36
CA THR A 109 -7.78 13.07 -5.80
C THR A 109 -6.79 13.91 -6.62
N ASP A 110 -6.25 14.98 -6.04
CA ASP A 110 -5.32 15.90 -6.72
C ASP A 110 -3.84 15.54 -6.49
N SER A 111 -3.55 14.35 -5.96
CA SER A 111 -2.18 13.89 -5.71
C SER A 111 -1.63 13.09 -6.88
N THR A 112 -0.32 13.20 -7.11
CA THR A 112 0.42 12.34 -8.03
C THR A 112 0.84 11.04 -7.32
N PHE A 113 1.25 10.02 -8.08
CA PHE A 113 1.55 8.71 -7.51
C PHE A 113 2.89 8.71 -6.77
N PHE A 114 2.92 8.14 -5.56
CA PHE A 114 4.13 7.95 -4.76
C PHE A 114 4.60 6.51 -4.84
N PHE A 115 5.91 6.31 -4.98
CA PHE A 115 6.57 5.04 -4.69
C PHE A 115 7.86 5.28 -3.89
N GLN A 116 8.26 4.27 -3.13
CA GLN A 116 9.47 4.27 -2.32
C GLN A 116 10.72 4.40 -3.20
N PRO A 117 11.83 5.00 -2.71
CA PRO A 117 12.08 5.41 -1.32
C PRO A 117 11.46 6.76 -0.91
N GLY A 118 11.25 6.96 0.40
CA GLY A 118 10.88 8.24 1.01
C GLY A 118 12.07 9.20 1.15
N ILE A 119 11.92 10.25 1.97
CA ILE A 119 12.95 11.29 2.11
C ILE A 119 14.30 10.67 2.57
N PRO A 120 15.41 10.82 1.81
CA PRO A 120 16.67 10.14 2.10
C PRO A 120 17.29 10.45 3.47
N SER A 121 17.02 11.64 4.01
CA SER A 121 17.50 12.05 5.34
C SER A 121 16.65 11.51 6.50
N ARG A 122 15.55 10.81 6.21
CA ARG A 122 14.57 10.33 7.20
C ARG A 122 14.44 8.81 7.18
N VAL A 123 15.54 8.11 6.94
CA VAL A 123 15.63 6.64 7.01
C VAL A 123 16.06 6.23 8.41
N ASN A 124 15.53 5.11 8.90
CA ASN A 124 15.97 4.55 10.17
C ASN A 124 17.46 4.13 10.10
N PRO A 125 18.32 4.50 11.07
CA PRO A 125 19.74 4.13 11.05
C PRO A 125 20.03 2.62 11.06
N LEU A 126 19.05 1.79 11.43
CA LEU A 126 19.16 0.33 11.42
C LEU A 126 18.82 -0.27 10.05
N THR A 127 18.22 0.49 9.13
CA THR A 127 17.97 0.01 7.75
C THR A 127 19.30 -0.09 7.02
N PRO A 128 19.69 -1.27 6.50
CA PRO A 128 20.92 -1.41 5.74
C PRO A 128 20.91 -0.52 4.49
N SER A 129 22.05 0.11 4.17
CA SER A 129 22.16 0.94 2.94
C SER A 129 21.78 0.17 1.69
N ARG A 130 22.07 -1.14 1.67
CA ARG A 130 21.75 -2.05 0.57
C ARG A 130 20.25 -2.19 0.32
N ASN A 131 19.40 -2.10 1.35
CA ASN A 131 17.95 -2.13 1.17
C ASN A 131 17.53 -0.90 0.33
N ILE A 132 17.95 0.30 0.73
CA ILE A 132 17.66 1.55 0.00
C ILE A 132 18.22 1.53 -1.43
N GLU A 133 19.43 0.99 -1.65
CA GLU A 133 19.99 0.80 -3.00
C GLU A 133 19.08 -0.05 -3.90
N LEU A 134 18.54 -1.15 -3.36
CA LEU A 134 17.66 -2.04 -4.10
C LEU A 134 16.28 -1.41 -4.33
N THR A 135 15.74 -0.72 -3.34
CA THR A 135 14.48 0.04 -3.47
C THR A 135 14.60 1.11 -4.57
N ARG A 136 15.74 1.82 -4.64
CA ARG A 136 16.02 2.76 -5.75
C ARG A 136 16.06 2.10 -7.12
N ALA A 137 16.68 0.92 -7.22
CA ALA A 137 16.71 0.19 -8.49
C ALA A 137 15.30 -0.22 -8.96
N LEU A 138 14.38 -0.54 -8.04
CA LEU A 138 12.97 -0.77 -8.37
C LEU A 138 12.24 0.53 -8.72
N ALA A 139 12.57 1.62 -8.02
CA ALA A 139 12.01 2.95 -8.27
C ALA A 139 12.28 3.45 -9.69
N GLU A 140 13.48 3.19 -10.25
CA GLU A 140 13.80 3.48 -11.66
C GLU A 140 12.84 2.76 -12.62
N HIS A 141 12.51 1.49 -12.35
CA HIS A 141 11.57 0.74 -13.17
C HIS A 141 10.13 1.29 -13.07
N HIS A 142 9.72 1.74 -11.89
CA HIS A 142 8.41 2.39 -11.69
C HIS A 142 8.34 3.73 -12.43
N ALA A 143 9.41 4.53 -12.35
CA ALA A 143 9.54 5.79 -13.08
C ALA A 143 9.39 5.59 -14.59
N ASP A 144 10.19 4.68 -15.18
CA ASP A 144 10.13 4.37 -16.62
C ASP A 144 8.72 3.92 -17.06
N ALA A 145 8.05 3.09 -16.26
CA ALA A 145 6.70 2.62 -16.55
C ALA A 145 5.66 3.75 -16.50
N LEU A 146 5.75 4.63 -15.51
CA LEU A 146 4.83 5.76 -15.35
C LEU A 146 5.08 6.85 -16.40
N ASP A 147 6.34 7.10 -16.77
CA ASP A 147 6.71 7.98 -17.88
C ASP A 147 6.17 7.45 -19.20
N GLY A 148 6.27 6.13 -19.44
CA GLY A 148 5.67 5.49 -20.61
C GLY A 148 4.14 5.63 -20.70
N LEU A 149 3.47 5.74 -19.54
CA LEU A 149 2.03 5.99 -19.45
C LEU A 149 1.66 7.49 -19.49
N GLY A 150 2.63 8.39 -19.31
CA GLY A 150 2.40 9.82 -19.13
C GLY A 150 1.74 10.18 -17.78
N SER A 151 1.89 9.33 -16.76
CA SER A 151 1.34 9.57 -15.43
C SER A 151 2.36 10.31 -14.56
N LEU A 152 1.91 11.34 -13.85
CA LEU A 152 2.77 12.07 -12.90
C LEU A 152 3.03 11.25 -11.63
N TYR A 153 4.25 11.34 -11.12
CA TYR A 153 4.69 10.65 -9.91
C TYR A 153 5.74 11.45 -9.15
N PHE A 154 6.09 10.99 -7.95
CA PHE A 154 7.21 11.48 -7.16
C PHE A 154 7.80 10.38 -6.27
N SER A 155 9.07 10.54 -5.91
CA SER A 155 9.84 9.67 -5.00
C SER A 155 10.86 10.53 -4.25
N GLU A 156 11.32 10.12 -3.08
CA GLU A 156 12.33 10.83 -2.25
C GLU A 156 11.95 12.23 -1.72
N GLU A 157 10.80 12.77 -2.09
CA GLU A 157 10.38 14.13 -1.76
C GLU A 157 9.45 14.21 -0.54
N ASN A 158 8.76 13.12 -0.22
CA ASN A 158 7.81 13.06 0.89
C ASN A 158 7.90 11.73 1.65
N PHE A 159 7.21 11.68 2.79
CA PHE A 159 7.17 10.57 3.72
C PHE A 159 8.55 10.25 4.35
N ASP A 160 8.53 9.74 5.58
CA ASP A 160 9.72 9.26 6.26
C ASP A 160 9.77 7.74 6.20
N ASP A 161 10.96 7.17 6.37
CA ASP A 161 11.18 5.74 6.57
C ASP A 161 11.85 5.48 7.94
N PHE A 162 11.57 6.33 8.93
CA PHE A 162 12.24 6.30 10.23
C PHE A 162 11.54 5.36 11.22
N TYR A 163 10.21 5.39 11.28
CA TYR A 163 9.44 4.56 12.23
C TYR A 163 9.04 3.21 11.62
N TYR A 164 9.44 2.10 12.25
CA TYR A 164 9.12 0.71 11.85
C TYR A 164 7.69 0.24 12.14
N GLY A 165 6.76 1.13 12.51
CA GLY A 165 5.35 0.76 12.66
C GLY A 165 4.54 0.88 11.36
N LYS A 166 5.18 1.08 10.21
CA LYS A 166 4.55 1.23 8.89
C LYS A 166 4.87 0.05 7.98
N GLY A 167 4.02 -0.17 6.98
CA GLY A 167 4.20 -1.23 5.98
C GLY A 167 5.33 -0.93 5.03
N SER A 168 5.68 0.33 4.88
CA SER A 168 6.83 0.74 4.10
C SER A 168 8.19 0.56 4.78
N THR A 169 8.23 0.28 6.09
CA THR A 169 9.50 0.28 6.85
C THR A 169 9.71 -0.97 7.69
N TYR A 170 8.64 -1.55 8.26
CA TYR A 170 8.76 -2.81 8.99
C TYR A 170 9.43 -3.92 8.15
N PRO A 171 9.16 -4.06 6.84
CA PRO A 171 9.83 -5.07 6.02
C PRO A 171 11.33 -4.81 5.85
N ASP A 172 11.76 -3.54 5.80
CA ASP A 172 13.16 -3.17 5.55
C ASP A 172 14.12 -3.76 6.58
N ILE A 173 13.74 -3.68 7.86
CA ILE A 173 14.56 -4.22 8.96
C ILE A 173 14.53 -5.75 9.03
N GLN A 174 13.58 -6.38 8.32
CA GLN A 174 13.46 -7.83 8.20
C GLN A 174 14.17 -8.37 6.94
N GLY A 175 14.84 -7.52 6.16
CA GLY A 175 15.56 -7.90 4.95
C GLY A 175 14.69 -8.06 3.70
N CYS A 176 13.42 -7.64 3.77
CA CYS A 176 12.54 -7.47 2.61
C CYS A 176 12.84 -6.12 1.95
N ILE A 177 12.54 -6.01 0.65
CA ILE A 177 12.57 -4.76 -0.13
C ILE A 177 11.15 -4.27 -0.39
#